data_AF-A0AAW5HDS2-F1
#
_entry.id   AF-A0AAW5HDS2-F1
#
_cell.length_a   1.000
_cell.length_b   1.000
_cell.length_c   1.000
_cell.angle_alpha   90.00
_cell.angle_beta   90.00
_cell.angle_gamma   90.00
#
_symmetry.space_group_name_H-M   'P 1'
#
loop_
_entity.id
_entity.type
_entity.pdbx_description
1 polymer ?
#
loop_
_entity_poly.entity_id
_entity_poly.type
_entity_poly.pdbx_seq_one_letter_code
_entity_poly.pdbx_strand_id
1 'polypeptide(L)'
;MFERLREDIQSVFHRDPAARNAFEVLTCYPGMHAIWLHRLGNALWKRDFKWLARLVSNFGRWLTGIEIHPGATIGRRFFIDHGMGIVIGETAEIGDDVTLYQGVTLGGTSWNKGKRHPTLENGVVVGAGAKVLGPFTVGAGAKIGSNAVVTKAVPAGATAVGIPGRIIVKSEDTEVEAKRKAMAEKIGFDAYGVSGDMPDPVARAIGQMLDHLQAVDERLEGMCGALTKMGSDYCAKELPALPEDEFTEVAQVAQRDTQSH
;
A
#
# COMPACT_ATOMS: atom_id res chain seq x y z
N MET A 1 -10.06 -15.82 27.50
CA MET A 1 -10.67 -14.53 27.08
C MET A 1 -9.85 -13.36 27.58
N PHE A 2 -9.54 -13.30 28.89
CA PHE A 2 -8.68 -12.26 29.49
C PHE A 2 -7.24 -12.22 28.95
N GLU A 3 -6.61 -13.37 28.69
CA GLU A 3 -5.26 -13.41 28.08
C GLU A 3 -5.23 -12.77 26.69
N ARG A 4 -6.23 -13.03 25.85
CA ARG A 4 -6.33 -12.43 24.53
C ARG A 4 -6.59 -10.93 24.59
N LEU A 5 -7.44 -10.48 25.52
CA LEU A 5 -7.67 -9.06 25.75
C LEU A 5 -6.37 -8.33 26.13
N ARG A 6 -5.57 -8.95 27.00
CA ARG A 6 -4.26 -8.44 27.39
C ARG A 6 -3.29 -8.39 26.21
N GLU A 7 -3.24 -9.44 25.39
CA GLU A 7 -2.43 -9.48 24.17
C GLU A 7 -2.83 -8.41 23.16
N ASP A 8 -4.13 -8.22 22.94
CA ASP A 8 -4.60 -7.20 22.00
C ASP A 8 -4.21 -5.80 22.51
N ILE A 9 -4.38 -5.50 23.81
CA ILE A 9 -3.96 -4.21 24.41
C ILE A 9 -2.44 -4.02 24.31
N GLN A 10 -1.65 -5.07 24.61
CA GLN A 10 -0.18 -5.01 24.50
C GLN A 10 0.27 -4.80 23.05
N SER A 11 -0.44 -5.38 22.08
CA SER A 11 -0.16 -5.18 20.66
C SER A 11 -0.34 -3.72 20.26
N VAL A 12 -1.32 -3.01 20.83
CA VAL A 12 -1.52 -1.57 20.58
C VAL A 12 -0.31 -0.79 21.07
N PHE A 13 0.12 -0.98 22.31
CA PHE A 13 1.29 -0.28 22.86
C PHE A 13 2.60 -0.54 22.09
N HIS A 14 2.74 -1.72 21.50
CA HIS A 14 3.94 -2.06 20.73
C HIS A 14 3.94 -1.45 19.33
N ARG A 15 2.76 -1.17 18.75
CA ARG A 15 2.63 -0.75 17.34
C ARG A 15 2.20 0.70 17.16
N ASP A 16 1.57 1.29 18.17
CA ASP A 16 1.09 2.67 18.14
C ASP A 16 1.83 3.53 19.19
N PRO A 17 2.75 4.41 18.74
CA PRO A 17 3.45 5.36 19.62
C PRO A 17 2.52 6.36 20.34
N ALA A 18 1.28 6.55 19.86
CA ALA A 18 0.33 7.48 20.46
C ALA A 18 -0.42 6.89 21.67
N ALA A 19 -0.36 5.56 21.88
CA ALA A 19 -1.03 4.90 22.99
C ALA A 19 -0.36 5.21 24.33
N ARG A 20 -1.00 6.02 25.19
CA ARG A 20 -0.40 6.46 26.46
C ARG A 20 -0.70 5.54 27.63
N ASN A 21 -1.92 5.01 27.70
CA ASN A 21 -2.38 4.20 28.84
C ASN A 21 -3.49 3.22 28.45
N ALA A 22 -3.69 2.19 29.28
CA ALA A 22 -4.59 1.08 28.94
C ALA A 22 -6.05 1.49 28.97
N PHE A 23 -6.40 2.51 29.74
CA PHE A 23 -7.76 3.06 29.78
C PHE A 23 -8.12 3.70 28.44
N GLU A 24 -7.23 4.54 27.90
CA GLU A 24 -7.36 5.14 26.58
C GLU A 24 -7.46 4.08 25.47
N VAL A 25 -6.62 3.04 25.52
CA VAL A 25 -6.70 1.90 24.59
C VAL A 25 -8.05 1.19 24.70
N LEU A 26 -8.56 1.02 25.91
CA LEU A 26 -9.84 0.36 26.15
C LEU A 26 -11.04 1.20 25.71
N THR A 27 -11.00 2.52 25.85
CA THR A 27 -12.16 3.40 25.62
C THR A 27 -12.15 4.11 24.27
N CYS A 28 -10.98 4.34 23.66
CA CYS A 28 -10.82 5.24 22.52
C CYS A 28 -10.26 4.56 21.26
N TYR A 29 -10.02 3.25 21.25
CA TYR A 29 -9.53 2.54 20.07
C TYR A 29 -10.67 1.80 19.35
N PRO A 30 -11.25 2.37 18.27
CA PRO A 30 -12.35 1.73 17.55
C PRO A 30 -11.94 0.40 16.91
N GLY A 31 -10.67 0.25 16.53
CA GLY A 31 -10.10 -1.01 16.02
C GLY A 31 -10.28 -2.17 17.01
N MET A 32 -10.01 -1.92 18.29
CA MET A 32 -10.15 -2.91 19.36
C MET A 32 -11.61 -3.28 19.59
N HIS A 33 -12.49 -2.28 19.64
CA HIS A 33 -13.93 -2.49 19.81
C HIS A 33 -14.51 -3.35 18.66
N ALA A 34 -14.12 -3.06 17.42
CA ALA A 34 -14.54 -3.82 16.25
C ALA A 34 -14.09 -5.28 16.32
N ILE A 35 -12.85 -5.54 16.77
CA ILE A 35 -12.32 -6.90 16.94
C ILE A 35 -13.13 -7.66 18.01
N TRP A 36 -13.43 -7.05 19.16
CA TRP A 36 -14.18 -7.73 20.22
C TRP A 36 -15.62 -8.06 19.80
N LEU A 37 -16.30 -7.10 19.16
CA LEU A 37 -17.64 -7.33 18.60
C LEU A 37 -17.61 -8.38 17.48
N HIS A 38 -16.60 -8.36 16.61
CA HIS A 38 -16.41 -9.41 15.61
C HIS A 38 -16.23 -10.78 16.28
N ARG A 39 -15.40 -10.91 17.32
CA ARG A 39 -15.18 -12.20 17.99
C ARG A 39 -16.47 -12.74 18.60
N LEU A 40 -17.32 -11.88 19.18
CA LEU A 40 -18.67 -12.24 19.61
C LEU A 40 -19.55 -12.67 18.43
N GLY A 41 -19.59 -11.88 17.35
CA GLY A 41 -20.34 -12.18 16.14
C GLY A 41 -19.90 -13.49 15.46
N ASN A 42 -18.60 -13.77 15.42
CA ASN A 42 -18.01 -15.00 14.87
C ASN A 42 -18.38 -16.21 15.72
N ALA A 43 -18.39 -16.06 17.05
CA ALA A 43 -18.84 -17.10 17.96
C ALA A 43 -20.34 -17.45 17.78
N LEU A 44 -21.19 -16.45 17.51
CA LEU A 44 -22.59 -16.65 17.16
C LEU A 44 -22.74 -17.30 15.77
N TRP A 45 -21.94 -16.84 14.80
CA TRP A 45 -21.94 -17.35 13.43
C TRP A 45 -21.60 -18.84 13.39
N LYS A 46 -20.59 -19.28 14.14
CA LYS A 46 -20.18 -20.69 14.25
C LYS A 46 -21.20 -21.59 14.97
N ARG A 47 -22.13 -21.01 15.73
CA ARG A 47 -23.24 -21.72 16.38
C ARG A 47 -24.56 -21.62 15.60
N ASP A 48 -24.47 -21.25 14.33
CA ASP A 48 -25.61 -21.08 13.40
C ASP A 48 -26.64 -20.02 13.78
N PHE A 49 -26.36 -19.15 14.75
CA PHE A 49 -27.13 -17.93 15.02
C PHE A 49 -26.76 -16.82 14.03
N LYS A 50 -26.91 -17.08 12.73
CA LYS A 50 -26.41 -16.21 11.64
C LYS A 50 -27.02 -14.81 11.66
N TRP A 51 -28.30 -14.70 11.97
CA TRP A 51 -28.97 -13.40 12.05
C TRP A 51 -28.43 -12.53 13.18
N LEU A 52 -28.28 -13.10 14.39
CA LEU A 52 -27.68 -12.40 15.53
C LEU A 52 -26.23 -12.01 15.24
N ALA A 53 -25.46 -12.88 14.62
CA ALA A 53 -24.10 -12.59 14.19
C ALA A 53 -24.02 -11.39 13.22
N ARG A 54 -24.96 -11.30 12.26
CA ARG A 54 -25.08 -10.15 11.35
C ARG A 54 -25.50 -8.88 12.07
N LEU A 55 -26.41 -8.98 13.04
CA LEU A 55 -26.83 -7.84 13.85
C LEU A 55 -25.66 -7.26 14.64
N VAL A 56 -24.88 -8.12 15.32
CA VAL A 56 -23.66 -7.71 16.05
C VAL A 56 -22.63 -7.07 15.12
N SER A 57 -22.38 -7.66 13.94
CA SER A 57 -21.47 -7.11 12.93
C SER A 57 -21.92 -5.72 12.46
N ASN A 58 -23.21 -5.53 12.17
CA ASN A 58 -23.75 -4.22 11.77
C ASN A 58 -23.69 -3.18 12.89
N PHE A 59 -23.95 -3.60 14.14
CA PHE A 59 -23.79 -2.71 15.29
C PHE A 59 -22.33 -2.27 15.46
N GLY A 60 -21.38 -3.20 15.33
CA GLY A 60 -19.95 -2.89 15.34
C GLY A 60 -19.56 -1.92 14.23
N ARG A 61 -20.06 -2.13 13.00
CA ARG A 61 -19.86 -1.20 11.89
C ARG A 61 -20.42 0.20 12.19
N TRP A 62 -21.63 0.29 12.72
CA TRP A 62 -22.25 1.57 13.07
C TRP A 62 -21.46 2.31 14.15
N LEU A 63 -20.98 1.60 15.17
CA LEU A 63 -20.24 2.18 16.28
C LEU A 63 -18.82 2.61 15.90
N THR A 64 -18.13 1.85 15.04
CA THR A 64 -16.68 2.00 14.81
C THR A 64 -16.30 2.45 13.40
N GLY A 65 -17.21 2.37 12.43
CA GLY A 65 -16.90 2.58 11.01
C GLY A 65 -16.12 1.43 10.35
N ILE A 66 -15.88 0.33 11.07
CA ILE A 66 -15.16 -0.86 10.59
C ILE A 66 -16.16 -1.98 10.29
N GLU A 67 -16.21 -2.44 9.04
CA GLU A 67 -17.06 -3.56 8.64
C GLU A 67 -16.27 -4.87 8.66
N ILE A 68 -16.61 -5.78 9.57
CA ILE A 68 -16.05 -7.13 9.61
C ILE A 68 -17.18 -8.15 9.52
N HIS A 69 -17.20 -8.92 8.45
CA HIS A 69 -18.17 -10.00 8.30
C HIS A 69 -17.97 -11.04 9.42
N PRO A 70 -19.04 -11.54 10.08
CA PRO A 70 -18.91 -12.46 11.19
C PRO A 70 -18.31 -13.82 10.80
N GLY A 71 -18.40 -14.21 9.52
CA GLY A 71 -17.75 -15.41 8.96
C GLY A 71 -16.23 -15.31 8.77
N ALA A 72 -15.64 -14.11 8.82
CA ALA A 72 -14.20 -13.95 8.65
C ALA A 72 -13.42 -14.67 9.77
N THR A 73 -12.22 -15.13 9.46
CA THR A 73 -11.32 -15.76 10.43
C THR A 73 -10.18 -14.80 10.75
N ILE A 74 -10.04 -14.46 12.03
CA ILE A 74 -9.03 -13.51 12.52
C ILE A 74 -8.20 -14.17 13.62
N GLY A 75 -6.88 -14.16 13.43
CA GLY A 75 -5.87 -14.62 14.37
C GLY A 75 -5.74 -13.77 15.64
N ARG A 76 -4.57 -13.84 16.26
CA ARG A 76 -4.19 -13.15 17.50
C ARG A 76 -3.42 -11.87 17.19
N ARG A 77 -3.50 -10.87 18.08
CA ARG A 77 -2.76 -9.60 17.96
C ARG A 77 -2.97 -8.93 16.59
N PHE A 78 -4.19 -9.08 16.08
CA PHE A 78 -4.63 -8.38 14.90
C PHE A 78 -4.81 -6.92 15.27
N PHE A 79 -4.13 -6.02 14.57
CA PHE A 79 -4.12 -4.61 14.89
C PHE A 79 -4.81 -3.83 13.77
N ILE A 80 -5.79 -3.02 14.15
CA ILE A 80 -6.47 -2.08 13.26
C ILE A 80 -6.11 -0.68 13.74
N ASP A 81 -5.37 0.04 12.92
CA ASP A 81 -5.00 1.43 13.19
C ASP A 81 -5.93 2.38 12.45
N HIS A 82 -6.43 3.40 13.17
CA HIS A 82 -7.49 4.35 12.80
C HIS A 82 -8.85 3.72 12.39
N GLY A 83 -8.84 2.69 11.56
CA GLY A 83 -9.94 1.76 11.30
C GLY A 83 -11.06 2.23 10.38
N MET A 84 -11.31 3.54 10.29
CA MET A 84 -12.44 4.07 9.52
C MET A 84 -12.44 3.55 8.06
N GLY A 85 -13.58 3.01 7.61
CA GLY A 85 -13.76 2.56 6.23
C GLY A 85 -13.09 1.23 5.89
N ILE A 86 -12.60 0.47 6.88
CA ILE A 86 -12.14 -0.89 6.66
C ILE A 86 -13.33 -1.80 6.32
N VAL A 87 -13.14 -2.69 5.33
CA VAL A 87 -14.12 -3.70 4.92
C VAL A 87 -13.44 -5.07 4.82
N ILE A 88 -13.88 -6.03 5.65
CA ILE A 88 -13.37 -7.40 5.68
C ILE A 88 -14.49 -8.38 5.35
N GLY A 89 -14.37 -9.05 4.21
CA GLY A 89 -15.42 -9.93 3.71
C GLY A 89 -15.48 -11.31 4.35
N GLU A 90 -16.53 -12.06 4.01
CA GLU A 90 -16.94 -13.28 4.70
C GLU A 90 -15.89 -14.38 4.79
N THR A 91 -15.18 -14.63 3.70
CA THR A 91 -14.24 -15.75 3.60
C THR A 91 -12.79 -15.28 3.78
N ALA A 92 -12.60 -14.08 4.34
CA ALA A 92 -11.26 -13.57 4.59
C ALA A 92 -10.64 -14.37 5.75
N GLU A 93 -9.37 -14.72 5.58
CA GLU A 93 -8.56 -15.34 6.62
C GLU A 93 -7.40 -14.41 6.93
N ILE A 94 -7.24 -14.06 8.19
CA ILE A 94 -6.22 -13.14 8.67
C ILE A 94 -5.43 -13.87 9.75
N GLY A 95 -4.13 -14.00 9.53
CA GLY A 95 -3.19 -14.63 10.46
C GLY A 95 -2.95 -13.81 11.73
N ASP A 96 -1.92 -14.22 12.46
CA ASP A 96 -1.47 -13.54 13.67
C ASP A 96 -0.63 -12.32 13.32
N ASP A 97 -0.63 -11.30 14.18
CA ASP A 97 0.25 -10.12 14.06
C ASP A 97 0.05 -9.29 12.79
N VAL A 98 -1.09 -9.44 12.11
CA VAL A 98 -1.44 -8.62 10.95
C VAL A 98 -1.86 -7.22 11.39
N THR A 99 -1.47 -6.21 10.61
CA THR A 99 -1.85 -4.81 10.80
C THR A 99 -2.60 -4.29 9.58
N LEU A 100 -3.80 -3.71 9.77
CA LEU A 100 -4.51 -2.95 8.73
C LEU A 100 -4.65 -1.49 9.16
N TYR A 101 -4.46 -0.59 8.19
CA TYR A 101 -4.78 0.83 8.33
C TYR A 101 -6.20 1.16 7.83
N GLN A 102 -6.64 2.40 8.03
CA GLN A 102 -7.94 2.90 7.57
C GLN A 102 -8.19 2.68 6.08
N GLY A 103 -9.46 2.51 5.68
CA GLY A 103 -9.88 2.42 4.28
C GLY A 103 -9.46 1.14 3.54
N VAL A 104 -8.86 0.17 4.25
CA VAL A 104 -8.45 -1.11 3.66
C VAL A 104 -9.68 -1.97 3.30
N THR A 105 -9.64 -2.62 2.14
CA THR A 105 -10.66 -3.60 1.74
C THR A 105 -10.05 -4.96 1.46
N LEU A 106 -10.53 -5.98 2.17
CA LEU A 106 -10.28 -7.39 1.89
C LEU A 106 -11.53 -7.96 1.19
N GLY A 107 -11.58 -7.76 -0.13
CA GLY A 107 -12.77 -7.91 -0.95
C GLY A 107 -12.78 -9.17 -1.80
N GLY A 108 -13.98 -9.54 -2.27
CA GLY A 108 -14.17 -10.61 -3.23
C GLY A 108 -14.19 -10.11 -4.68
N THR A 109 -13.80 -10.97 -5.62
CA THR A 109 -13.85 -10.69 -7.07
C THR A 109 -14.91 -11.49 -7.82
N SER A 110 -15.61 -12.40 -7.13
CA SER A 110 -16.65 -13.23 -7.75
C SER A 110 -17.93 -13.28 -6.92
N TRP A 111 -19.04 -13.62 -7.60
CA TRP A 111 -20.35 -13.84 -7.00
C TRP A 111 -20.54 -15.26 -6.44
N ASN A 112 -19.52 -16.12 -6.56
CA ASN A 112 -19.60 -17.51 -6.12
C ASN A 112 -19.59 -17.59 -4.59
N LYS A 113 -20.38 -18.51 -4.02
CA LYS A 113 -20.49 -18.67 -2.56
C LYS A 113 -19.21 -19.18 -1.88
N GLY A 114 -18.28 -19.76 -2.63
CA GLY A 114 -17.02 -20.31 -2.11
C GLY A 114 -16.01 -19.25 -1.64
N LYS A 115 -14.78 -19.70 -1.38
CA LYS A 115 -13.63 -18.83 -1.04
C LYS A 115 -13.45 -17.77 -2.14
N ARG A 116 -13.57 -16.50 -1.77
CA ARG A 116 -13.49 -15.37 -2.70
C ARG A 116 -12.71 -14.15 -2.17
N HIS A 117 -12.48 -14.11 -0.87
CA HIS A 117 -11.72 -13.06 -0.19
C HIS A 117 -10.28 -13.55 0.09
N PRO A 118 -9.32 -12.64 0.31
CA PRO A 118 -7.93 -13.00 0.46
C PRO A 118 -7.62 -13.75 1.76
N THR A 119 -6.47 -14.39 1.79
CA THR A 119 -5.81 -14.90 2.99
C THR A 119 -4.58 -14.06 3.26
N LEU A 120 -4.47 -13.45 4.42
CA LEU A 120 -3.28 -12.74 4.90
C LEU A 120 -2.57 -13.63 5.90
N GLU A 121 -1.32 -13.99 5.63
CA GLU A 121 -0.49 -14.74 6.57
C GLU A 121 0.04 -13.86 7.70
N ASN A 122 0.83 -14.45 8.59
CA ASN A 122 1.27 -13.79 9.82
C ASN A 122 2.16 -12.57 9.53
N GLY A 123 2.00 -11.51 10.32
CA GLY A 123 2.83 -10.30 10.24
C GLY A 123 2.64 -9.44 9.00
N VAL A 124 1.61 -9.72 8.18
CA VAL A 124 1.29 -8.90 7.00
C VAL A 124 0.88 -7.49 7.44
N VAL A 125 1.35 -6.47 6.72
CA VAL A 125 0.95 -5.08 6.93
C VAL A 125 0.27 -4.55 5.68
N VAL A 126 -0.93 -3.99 5.83
CA VAL A 126 -1.72 -3.43 4.72
C VAL A 126 -1.95 -1.95 4.93
N GLY A 127 -1.29 -1.15 4.10
CA GLY A 127 -1.30 0.32 4.13
C GLY A 127 -2.67 0.93 3.90
N ALA A 128 -2.80 2.21 4.28
CA ALA A 128 -4.07 2.93 4.27
C ALA A 128 -4.70 2.93 2.87
N GLY A 129 -6.00 2.67 2.79
CA GLY A 129 -6.76 2.72 1.54
C GLY A 129 -6.51 1.56 0.56
N ALA A 130 -5.62 0.60 0.88
CA ALA A 130 -5.32 -0.49 -0.03
C ALA A 130 -6.52 -1.43 -0.28
N LYS A 131 -6.59 -2.03 -1.46
CA LYS A 131 -7.63 -2.97 -1.88
C LYS A 131 -6.99 -4.30 -2.24
N VAL A 132 -7.25 -5.34 -1.45
CA VAL A 132 -6.78 -6.71 -1.70
C VAL A 132 -7.99 -7.54 -2.12
N LEU A 133 -8.05 -7.89 -3.41
CA LEU A 133 -9.29 -8.36 -4.05
C LEU A 133 -9.10 -9.75 -4.66
N GLY A 134 -9.76 -10.75 -4.06
CA GLY A 134 -9.80 -12.11 -4.60
C GLY A 134 -9.25 -13.19 -3.65
N PRO A 135 -9.45 -14.48 -3.97
CA PRO A 135 -9.10 -15.60 -3.12
C PRO A 135 -7.63 -16.03 -3.30
N PHE A 136 -6.68 -15.14 -2.99
CA PHE A 136 -5.25 -15.45 -3.02
C PHE A 136 -4.59 -15.17 -1.67
N THR A 137 -3.37 -15.68 -1.52
CA THR A 137 -2.57 -15.51 -0.31
C THR A 137 -1.61 -14.32 -0.44
N VAL A 138 -1.56 -13.50 0.60
CA VAL A 138 -0.49 -12.52 0.88
C VAL A 138 0.43 -13.17 1.92
N GLY A 139 1.65 -13.50 1.50
CA GLY A 139 2.59 -14.29 2.29
C GLY A 139 3.07 -13.58 3.55
N ALA A 140 3.61 -14.37 4.49
CA ALA A 140 4.00 -13.88 5.80
C ALA A 140 4.98 -12.69 5.73
N GLY A 141 4.76 -11.68 6.57
CA GLY A 141 5.58 -10.47 6.63
C GLY A 141 5.53 -9.57 5.38
N ALA A 142 4.69 -9.88 4.39
CA ALA A 142 4.54 -9.04 3.21
C ALA A 142 3.88 -7.70 3.55
N LYS A 143 4.19 -6.67 2.75
CA LYS A 143 3.68 -5.31 2.92
C LYS A 143 2.87 -4.91 1.70
N ILE A 144 1.67 -4.40 1.91
CA ILE A 144 0.85 -3.80 0.85
C ILE A 144 0.91 -2.29 1.02
N GLY A 145 1.36 -1.58 -0.01
CA GLY A 145 1.45 -0.12 -0.02
C GLY A 145 0.09 0.55 0.08
N SER A 146 0.09 1.78 0.59
CA SER A 146 -1.11 2.60 0.68
C SER A 146 -1.75 2.80 -0.70
N ASN A 147 -3.09 2.74 -0.76
CA ASN A 147 -3.91 2.81 -1.97
C ASN A 147 -3.57 1.79 -3.07
N ALA A 148 -2.73 0.78 -2.80
CA ALA A 148 -2.44 -0.25 -3.79
C ALA A 148 -3.67 -1.12 -4.07
N VAL A 149 -3.83 -1.57 -5.32
CA VAL A 149 -4.91 -2.49 -5.71
C VAL A 149 -4.29 -3.83 -6.09
N VAL A 150 -4.32 -4.78 -5.17
CA VAL A 150 -3.66 -6.08 -5.30
C VAL A 150 -4.68 -7.15 -5.67
N THR A 151 -4.46 -7.79 -6.82
CA THR A 151 -5.36 -8.81 -7.40
C THR A 151 -4.66 -10.15 -7.62
N LYS A 152 -3.41 -10.29 -7.17
CA LYS A 152 -2.57 -11.47 -7.32
C LYS A 152 -1.81 -11.76 -6.03
N ALA A 153 -1.41 -13.02 -5.84
CA ALA A 153 -0.62 -13.46 -4.69
C ALA A 153 0.64 -12.63 -4.51
N VAL A 154 0.99 -12.35 -3.26
CA VAL A 154 2.20 -11.60 -2.88
C VAL A 154 3.12 -12.55 -2.10
N PRO A 155 4.37 -12.77 -2.54
CA PRO A 155 5.32 -13.61 -1.82
C PRO A 155 5.60 -13.11 -0.40
N ALA A 156 6.02 -14.03 0.47
CA ALA A 156 6.43 -13.69 1.83
C ALA A 156 7.57 -12.64 1.83
N GLY A 157 7.49 -11.68 2.75
CA GLY A 157 8.46 -10.58 2.90
C GLY A 157 8.50 -9.55 1.75
N ALA A 158 7.75 -9.76 0.66
CA ALA A 158 7.73 -8.85 -0.47
C ALA A 158 6.81 -7.64 -0.22
N THR A 159 6.99 -6.58 -1.00
CA THR A 159 6.14 -5.39 -0.94
C THR A 159 5.33 -5.27 -2.22
N ALA A 160 4.01 -5.09 -2.14
CA ALA A 160 3.16 -4.83 -3.32
C ALA A 160 2.64 -3.39 -3.31
N VAL A 161 2.87 -2.62 -4.39
CA VAL A 161 2.47 -1.21 -4.49
C VAL A 161 1.80 -0.89 -5.84
N GLY A 162 1.05 0.21 -5.91
CA GLY A 162 0.49 0.75 -7.14
C GLY A 162 -0.86 0.14 -7.57
N ILE A 163 -1.35 0.63 -8.71
CA ILE A 163 -2.64 0.25 -9.32
C ILE A 163 -2.41 -0.05 -10.81
N PRO A 164 -2.48 -1.31 -11.27
CA PRO A 164 -2.58 -2.53 -10.46
C PRO A 164 -1.30 -2.80 -9.64
N GLY A 165 -1.45 -3.51 -8.53
CA GLY A 165 -0.38 -3.83 -7.60
C GLY A 165 0.76 -4.61 -8.26
N ARG A 166 1.99 -4.13 -8.11
CA ARG A 166 3.22 -4.76 -8.59
C ARG A 166 4.09 -5.15 -7.40
N ILE A 167 4.71 -6.32 -7.50
CA ILE A 167 5.58 -6.85 -6.44
C ILE A 167 6.98 -6.27 -6.59
N ILE A 168 7.45 -5.64 -5.54
CA ILE A 168 8.82 -5.22 -5.32
C ILE A 168 9.44 -6.27 -4.40
N VAL A 169 10.38 -7.03 -4.94
CA VAL A 169 11.21 -7.95 -4.16
C VAL A 169 12.40 -7.14 -3.67
N LYS A 170 12.64 -7.19 -2.36
CA LYS A 170 13.81 -6.56 -1.75
C LYS A 170 15.06 -7.25 -2.29
N SER A 171 15.86 -6.56 -3.11
CA SER A 171 17.14 -7.06 -3.60
C SER A 171 18.13 -7.15 -2.43
N GLU A 172 18.79 -8.30 -2.23
CA GLU A 172 19.76 -8.56 -1.15
C GLU A 172 21.11 -7.80 -1.29
N ASP A 173 21.18 -6.80 -2.17
CA ASP A 173 22.39 -5.97 -2.35
C ASP A 173 22.54 -4.96 -1.20
N THR A 174 23.10 -5.47 -0.11
CA THR A 174 23.35 -4.79 1.17
C THR A 174 24.09 -3.45 1.06
N GLU A 175 24.96 -3.27 0.07
CA GLU A 175 25.67 -1.98 -0.15
C GLU A 175 24.77 -0.88 -0.72
N VAL A 176 23.85 -1.23 -1.62
CA VAL A 176 22.92 -0.29 -2.24
C VAL A 176 21.86 0.12 -1.22
N GLU A 177 21.42 -0.83 -0.40
CA GLU A 177 20.44 -0.57 0.66
C GLU A 177 21.01 0.30 1.79
N ALA A 178 22.27 0.11 2.20
CA ALA A 178 22.92 0.95 3.20
C ALA A 178 23.07 2.42 2.73
N LYS A 179 23.44 2.62 1.46
CA LYS A 179 23.52 3.96 0.85
C LYS A 179 22.15 4.62 0.74
N ARG A 180 21.11 3.87 0.39
CA ARG A 180 19.72 4.37 0.31
C ARG A 180 19.15 4.73 1.68
N LYS A 181 19.45 3.94 2.72
CA LYS A 181 19.03 4.19 4.09
C LYS A 181 19.67 5.46 4.67
N ALA A 182 20.96 5.65 4.41
CA ALA A 182 21.67 6.89 4.78
C ALA A 182 21.13 8.13 4.04
N MET A 183 20.63 7.95 2.81
CA MET A 183 20.01 9.04 2.04
C MET A 183 18.60 9.37 2.54
N ALA A 184 17.81 8.37 2.92
CA ALA A 184 16.47 8.54 3.50
C ALA A 184 16.51 9.22 4.88
N GLU A 185 17.47 8.86 5.73
CA GLU A 185 17.70 9.52 7.03
C GLU A 185 18.04 11.02 6.88
N LYS A 186 18.66 11.40 5.76
CA LYS A 186 19.04 12.79 5.47
C LYS A 186 17.86 13.65 4.98
N ILE A 187 16.78 13.04 4.51
CA ILE A 187 15.60 13.70 3.92
C ILE A 187 14.45 13.82 4.93
N GLY A 188 14.54 13.15 6.09
CA GLY A 188 13.71 13.47 7.26
C GLY A 188 12.22 13.17 7.12
N PHE A 189 11.83 12.14 6.37
CA PHE A 189 10.44 11.72 6.27
C PHE A 189 10.34 10.22 5.96
N ASP A 190 9.96 9.43 6.97
CA ASP A 190 9.61 8.01 6.80
C ASP A 190 8.10 7.86 7.12
N ALA A 191 7.27 8.21 6.14
CA ALA A 191 5.83 8.09 6.24
C ALA A 191 5.33 6.88 5.47
N TYR A 192 4.67 5.98 6.22
CA TYR A 192 3.65 5.03 5.78
C TYR A 192 3.76 4.51 4.33
N GLY A 193 4.63 3.52 4.13
CA GLY A 193 4.41 2.51 3.08
C GLY A 193 4.90 2.86 1.69
N VAL A 194 5.77 3.86 1.54
CA VAL A 194 6.58 4.04 0.33
C VAL A 194 8.03 3.72 0.70
N SER A 195 8.48 2.50 0.44
CA SER A 195 9.92 2.26 0.40
C SER A 195 10.52 3.19 -0.66
N GLY A 196 11.54 3.97 -0.31
CA GLY A 196 12.24 4.95 -1.17
C GLY A 196 12.88 4.42 -2.46
N ASP A 197 12.49 3.22 -2.89
CA ASP A 197 12.75 2.63 -4.20
C ASP A 197 11.58 2.89 -5.16
N MET A 198 11.35 4.16 -5.50
CA MET A 198 10.61 4.49 -6.72
C MET A 198 11.55 5.13 -7.76
N PRO A 199 12.30 4.35 -8.56
CA PRO A 199 12.47 4.74 -9.95
C PRO A 199 11.10 4.51 -10.59
N ASP A 200 10.28 5.56 -10.67
CA ASP A 200 9.04 5.51 -11.43
C ASP A 200 9.36 4.87 -12.80
N PRO A 201 8.75 3.73 -13.17
CA PRO A 201 9.05 3.07 -14.43
C PRO A 201 8.75 3.95 -15.63
N VAL A 202 7.85 4.93 -15.47
CA VAL A 202 7.61 6.00 -16.45
C VAL A 202 8.81 6.95 -16.47
N ALA A 203 9.24 7.49 -15.32
CA ALA A 203 10.48 8.28 -15.24
C ALA A 203 11.72 7.55 -15.78
N ARG A 204 11.85 6.23 -15.56
CA ARG A 204 12.95 5.42 -16.11
C ARG A 204 12.83 5.25 -17.61
N ALA A 205 11.61 4.99 -18.12
CA ALA A 205 11.37 4.92 -19.56
C ALA A 205 11.62 6.27 -20.24
N ILE A 206 11.21 7.38 -19.60
CA ILE A 206 11.50 8.74 -20.05
C ILE A 206 13.01 9.00 -20.04
N GLY A 207 13.72 8.64 -18.98
CA GLY A 207 15.19 8.76 -18.93
C GLY A 207 15.86 7.98 -20.05
N GLN A 208 15.45 6.73 -20.30
CA GLN A 208 15.97 5.92 -21.41
C GLN A 208 15.63 6.51 -22.79
N MET A 209 14.46 7.14 -22.94
CA MET A 209 14.09 7.85 -24.17
C MET A 209 14.94 9.11 -24.37
N LEU A 210 15.23 9.87 -23.30
CA LEU A 210 16.08 11.06 -23.34
C LEU A 210 17.54 10.70 -23.69
N ASP A 211 18.09 9.67 -23.06
CA ASP A 211 19.44 9.17 -23.37
C ASP A 211 19.54 8.74 -24.84
N HIS A 212 18.49 8.08 -25.35
CA HIS A 212 18.44 7.66 -26.76
C HIS A 212 18.32 8.84 -27.72
N LEU A 213 17.54 9.87 -27.37
CA LEU A 213 17.42 11.10 -28.16
C LEU A 213 18.75 11.83 -28.24
N GLN A 214 19.48 11.98 -27.13
CA GLN A 214 20.80 12.59 -27.13
C GLN A 214 21.78 11.83 -28.03
N ALA A 215 21.77 10.50 -28.00
CA ALA A 215 22.60 9.68 -28.88
C ALA A 215 22.21 9.81 -30.37
N VAL A 216 20.93 10.05 -30.67
CA VAL A 216 20.47 10.35 -32.03
C VAL A 216 20.95 11.72 -32.48
N ASP A 217 20.87 12.73 -31.61
CA ASP A 217 21.32 14.10 -31.91
C ASP A 217 22.83 14.14 -32.20
N GLU A 218 23.66 13.51 -31.36
CA GLU A 218 25.12 13.41 -31.60
C GLU A 218 25.43 12.72 -32.94
N ARG A 219 24.65 11.71 -33.33
CA ARG A 219 24.82 11.01 -34.60
C ARG A 219 24.42 11.88 -35.79
N LEU A 220 23.34 12.67 -35.65
CA LEU A 220 22.90 13.62 -36.67
C LEU A 220 23.91 14.76 -36.85
N GLU A 221 24.45 15.32 -35.76
CA GLU A 221 25.53 16.31 -35.82
C GLU A 221 26.78 15.75 -36.51
N GLY A 222 27.18 14.52 -36.17
CA GLY A 222 28.29 13.83 -36.83
C GLY A 222 28.07 13.63 -38.32
N MET A 223 26.85 13.24 -38.73
CA MET A 223 26.47 13.11 -40.14
C MET A 223 26.48 14.46 -40.86
N CYS A 224 25.91 15.51 -40.27
CA CYS A 224 25.93 16.86 -40.82
C CYS A 224 27.38 17.35 -41.01
N GLY A 225 28.26 17.17 -40.02
CA GLY A 225 29.68 17.53 -40.14
C GLY A 225 30.42 16.77 -41.24
N ALA A 226 30.09 15.49 -41.48
CA ALA A 226 30.63 14.73 -42.59
C ALA A 226 30.12 15.21 -43.96
N LEU A 227 28.83 15.56 -44.06
CA LEU A 227 28.21 16.12 -45.26
C LEU A 227 28.82 17.49 -45.62
N THR A 228 29.05 18.36 -44.63
CA THR A 228 29.75 19.65 -44.84
C THR A 228 31.15 19.44 -45.38
N LYS A 229 31.91 18.45 -44.88
CA LYS A 229 33.25 18.10 -45.40
C LYS A 229 33.22 17.60 -46.84
N MET A 230 32.10 17.04 -47.30
CA MET A 230 31.90 16.60 -48.68
C MET A 230 31.35 17.71 -49.60
N GLY A 231 31.21 18.94 -49.10
CA GLY A 231 30.75 20.10 -49.88
C GLY A 231 29.24 20.23 -50.01
N SER A 232 28.45 19.56 -49.16
CA SER A 232 27.00 19.74 -49.09
C SER A 232 26.65 20.96 -48.22
N ASP A 233 25.65 21.72 -48.65
CA ASP A 233 25.05 22.88 -47.98
C ASP A 233 23.87 22.52 -47.06
N TYR A 234 23.74 21.24 -46.71
CA TYR A 234 22.65 20.77 -45.86
C TYR A 234 22.76 21.35 -44.45
N CYS A 235 21.96 22.38 -44.16
CA CYS A 235 21.63 22.80 -42.81
C CYS A 235 20.36 22.08 -42.36
N ALA A 236 20.47 21.29 -41.29
CA ALA A 236 19.29 20.81 -40.58
C ALA A 236 18.41 22.03 -40.20
N LYS A 237 17.10 21.94 -40.45
CA LYS A 237 16.16 22.97 -39.98
C LYS A 237 16.22 23.02 -38.46
N GLU A 238 16.14 24.22 -37.88
CA GLU A 238 16.00 24.37 -36.43
C GLU A 238 14.82 23.52 -35.94
N LEU A 239 15.06 22.77 -34.87
CA LEU A 239 14.00 22.04 -34.20
C LEU A 239 12.93 23.05 -33.73
N PRO A 240 11.64 22.70 -33.81
CA PRO A 240 10.60 23.54 -33.24
C PRO A 240 10.92 23.80 -31.77
N ALA A 241 10.88 25.07 -31.35
CA ALA A 241 11.01 25.42 -29.95
C ALA A 241 9.91 24.70 -29.15
N LEU A 242 10.30 24.04 -28.06
CA LEU A 242 9.33 23.51 -27.11
C LEU A 242 8.64 24.71 -26.43
N PRO A 243 7.29 24.76 -26.39
CA PRO A 243 6.59 25.80 -25.65
C PRO A 243 6.96 25.68 -24.17
N GLU A 244 7.72 26.64 -23.64
CA GLU A 244 8.18 26.66 -22.25
C GLU A 244 7.00 26.80 -21.26
N ASP A 245 5.91 27.37 -21.74
CA ASP A 245 4.67 27.67 -21.04
C ASP A 245 3.97 26.41 -20.49
N GLU A 246 4.02 25.28 -21.21
CA GLU A 246 3.44 24.01 -20.73
C GLU A 246 4.24 23.36 -19.59
N PHE A 247 5.55 23.65 -19.49
CA PHE A 247 6.42 23.09 -18.45
C PHE A 247 6.46 23.94 -17.17
N THR A 248 6.20 25.25 -17.28
CA THR A 248 6.14 26.14 -16.12
C THR A 248 4.97 25.87 -15.18
N GLU A 249 3.80 25.45 -15.69
CA GLU A 249 2.66 25.11 -14.84
C GLU A 249 2.93 23.87 -13.97
N VAL A 250 3.61 22.86 -14.53
CA VAL A 250 3.96 21.61 -13.82
C VAL A 250 4.98 21.88 -12.70
N ALA A 251 5.97 22.76 -12.95
CA ALA A 251 6.97 23.14 -11.96
C ALA A 251 6.37 24.00 -10.81
N GLN A 252 5.41 24.87 -11.13
CA GLN A 252 4.75 25.71 -10.12
C GLN A 252 3.75 24.92 -9.26
N VAL A 253 3.09 23.90 -9.81
CA VAL A 253 2.23 22.99 -9.04
C VAL A 253 3.06 22.16 -8.05
N ALA A 254 4.22 21.65 -8.46
CA ALA A 254 5.13 20.92 -7.57
C ALA A 254 5.71 21.79 -6.41
N GLN A 255 5.86 23.09 -6.62
CA GLN A 255 6.31 24.04 -5.58
C GLN A 255 5.18 24.49 -4.64
N ARG A 256 3.91 24.49 -5.08
CA ARG A 256 2.77 24.82 -4.22
C ARG A 256 2.45 23.69 -3.23
N ASP A 257 2.57 22.44 -3.66
CA ASP A 257 2.33 21.27 -2.81
C ASP A 257 3.41 21.06 -1.73
N THR A 258 4.56 21.73 -1.83
CA THR A 258 5.63 21.72 -0.82
C THR A 258 5.56 22.86 0.20
N GLN A 259 4.67 23.84 0.00
CA GLN A 259 4.51 24.99 0.92
C GLN A 259 3.17 25.01 1.68
N SER A 260 2.25 24.08 1.41
CA SER A 260 0.93 24.04 2.06
C SER A 260 0.76 22.95 3.14
N HIS A 261 1.85 22.49 3.75
CA HIS A 261 1.82 21.60 4.92
C HIS A 261 2.64 22.15 6.08
#